data_AF-A0A3B4AAX2-F1
#
_entry.id   AF-A0A3B4AAX2-F1
#
_cell.length_a   1.000
_cell.length_b   1.000
_cell.length_c   1.000
_cell.angle_alpha   90.00
_cell.angle_beta   90.00
_cell.angle_gamma   90.00
#
_symmetry.space_group_name_H-M   'P 1'
#
loop_
_entity.id
_entity.type
_entity.pdbx_description
1 polymer ?
#
loop_
_entity_poly.entity_id
_entity_poly.type
_entity_poly.pdbx_seq_one_letter_code
_entity_poly.pdbx_strand_id
1 'polypeptide(L)'
;GRQLALPQCWTKWFNRDDPSGSGDWETLDLLYHENPGMICNRPLRMQVRTTSGHSVSSTGNVITMTDTRNGFVCKNSDQQPGSECANYEVRFLCPQEFCHPKVCWTRWFDQDSPSGIGDFELLCDLRAENPGQICESPLYIEVVTKHNHMPADFTGQSFHIYSPTEGFVCRNRDQKNRRCYNYKVRYGCPCDV
;
A
#
# COMPACT_ATOMS: atom_id res chain seq x y z
N GLY A 1 27.19 -3.52 -17.17
CA GLY A 1 26.83 -3.94 -15.81
C GLY A 1 25.39 -4.44 -15.83
N ARG A 2 25.11 -5.60 -15.23
CA ARG A 2 23.74 -6.13 -15.16
C ARG A 2 22.95 -5.30 -14.15
N GLN A 3 21.94 -4.58 -14.59
CA GLN A 3 20.95 -3.96 -13.71
C GLN A 3 20.19 -5.12 -13.05
N LEU A 4 20.26 -5.22 -11.71
CA LEU A 4 19.42 -6.14 -10.96
C LEU A 4 17.98 -5.63 -11.11
N ALA A 5 17.15 -6.35 -11.87
CA ALA A 5 15.72 -6.07 -11.93
C ALA A 5 15.15 -6.23 -10.50
N LEU A 6 14.39 -5.24 -10.01
CA LEU A 6 13.70 -5.38 -8.73
C LEU A 6 12.64 -6.48 -8.86
N PRO A 7 12.34 -7.22 -7.78
CA PRO A 7 11.46 -8.37 -7.88
C PRO A 7 10.02 -7.96 -8.18
N GLN A 8 9.32 -8.82 -8.93
CA GLN A 8 7.85 -8.81 -8.98
C GLN A 8 7.30 -9.25 -7.63
N CYS A 9 6.06 -8.87 -7.33
CA CYS A 9 5.40 -9.15 -6.07
C CYS A 9 3.99 -9.68 -6.30
N TRP A 10 3.58 -10.60 -5.43
CA TRP A 10 2.19 -11.02 -5.35
C TRP A 10 1.42 -10.05 -4.48
N THR A 11 0.20 -9.72 -4.89
CA THR A 11 -0.77 -9.06 -4.01
C THR A 11 -1.13 -9.97 -2.83
N LYS A 12 -1.86 -9.41 -1.85
CA LYS A 12 -2.64 -10.23 -0.92
C LYS A 12 -3.67 -11.08 -1.69
N TRP A 13 -4.24 -12.05 -1.01
CA TRP A 13 -5.42 -12.75 -1.50
C TRP A 13 -6.65 -11.85 -1.38
N PHE A 14 -7.52 -11.92 -2.38
CA PHE A 14 -8.80 -11.24 -2.44
C PHE A 14 -9.88 -12.29 -2.63
N ASN A 15 -10.89 -12.22 -1.77
CA ASN A 15 -12.15 -12.92 -1.88
C ASN A 15 -13.21 -11.83 -1.85
N ARG A 16 -14.08 -11.82 -2.84
CA ARG A 16 -15.07 -10.75 -3.02
C ARG A 16 -16.47 -11.25 -2.71
N ASP A 17 -16.78 -12.49 -3.06
CA ASP A 17 -18.06 -13.11 -2.82
C ASP A 17 -17.92 -14.54 -2.32
N ASP A 18 -19.04 -15.04 -1.81
CA ASP A 18 -19.22 -16.44 -1.45
C ASP A 18 -20.02 -17.13 -2.57
N PRO A 19 -19.90 -18.46 -2.74
CA PRO A 19 -20.50 -19.20 -3.86
C PRO A 19 -22.04 -19.27 -3.87
N SER A 20 -22.69 -18.52 -2.99
CA SER A 20 -24.15 -18.47 -2.84
C SER A 20 -24.85 -17.90 -4.07
N GLY A 21 -26.06 -18.41 -4.35
CA GLY A 21 -26.83 -17.96 -5.52
C GLY A 21 -26.25 -18.49 -6.83
N SER A 22 -25.53 -17.65 -7.57
CA SER A 22 -25.13 -17.96 -8.97
C SER A 22 -23.74 -18.58 -9.12
N GLY A 23 -22.93 -18.57 -8.07
CA GLY A 23 -21.55 -19.06 -8.06
C GLY A 23 -20.61 -18.07 -7.36
N ASP A 24 -19.32 -18.19 -7.65
CA ASP A 24 -18.20 -17.45 -7.07
C ASP A 24 -17.57 -16.55 -8.15
N TRP A 25 -17.45 -15.24 -7.89
CA TRP A 25 -17.21 -14.19 -8.89
C TRP A 25 -16.13 -13.17 -8.49
N GLU A 26 -14.89 -13.61 -8.56
CA GLU A 26 -13.66 -12.85 -8.36
C GLU A 26 -13.27 -12.09 -9.63
N THR A 27 -14.25 -11.36 -10.20
CA THR A 27 -14.04 -10.57 -11.41
C THR A 27 -13.12 -9.39 -11.14
N LEU A 28 -12.16 -9.16 -12.04
CA LEU A 28 -11.11 -8.18 -11.83
C LEU A 28 -11.65 -6.74 -11.72
N ASP A 29 -12.71 -6.40 -12.47
CA ASP A 29 -13.37 -5.08 -12.38
C ASP A 29 -13.95 -4.80 -11.00
N LEU A 30 -14.65 -5.78 -10.40
CA LEU A 30 -15.19 -5.62 -9.04
C LEU A 30 -14.07 -5.55 -8.00
N LEU A 31 -13.04 -6.37 -8.17
CA LEU A 31 -11.87 -6.36 -7.28
C LEU A 31 -11.14 -5.01 -7.31
N TYR A 32 -10.99 -4.38 -8.48
CA TYR A 32 -10.43 -3.02 -8.58
C TYR A 32 -11.28 -1.98 -7.86
N HIS A 33 -12.60 -2.06 -8.01
CA HIS A 33 -13.52 -1.12 -7.36
C HIS A 33 -13.50 -1.25 -5.84
N GLU A 34 -13.47 -2.48 -5.31
CA GLU A 34 -13.47 -2.74 -3.86
C GLU A 34 -12.08 -2.60 -3.22
N ASN A 35 -11.00 -2.66 -4.01
CA ASN A 35 -9.62 -2.58 -3.52
C ASN A 35 -8.78 -1.57 -4.34
N PRO A 36 -9.13 -0.27 -4.29
CA PRO A 36 -8.46 0.76 -5.11
C PRO A 36 -6.96 0.82 -4.82
N GLY A 37 -6.15 0.76 -5.87
CA GLY A 37 -4.69 0.83 -5.79
C GLY A 37 -3.98 -0.45 -5.28
N MET A 38 -4.74 -1.46 -4.87
CA MET A 38 -4.17 -2.69 -4.27
C MET A 38 -3.80 -3.77 -5.30
N ILE A 39 -4.27 -3.61 -6.55
CA ILE A 39 -4.02 -4.52 -7.66
C ILE A 39 -3.48 -3.69 -8.82
N CYS A 40 -2.41 -4.15 -9.46
CA CYS A 40 -1.85 -3.50 -10.64
C CYS A 40 -2.83 -3.53 -11.83
N ASN A 41 -2.81 -2.49 -12.66
CA ASN A 41 -3.68 -2.36 -13.86
C ASN A 41 -3.50 -3.48 -14.90
N ARG A 42 -2.36 -4.19 -14.87
CA ARG A 42 -2.06 -5.31 -15.79
C ARG A 42 -1.34 -6.43 -15.05
N PRO A 43 -2.09 -7.33 -14.39
CA PRO A 43 -1.51 -8.50 -13.75
C PRO A 43 -0.75 -9.38 -14.75
N LEU A 44 0.43 -9.83 -14.35
CA LEU A 44 1.28 -10.71 -15.15
C LEU A 44 0.84 -12.17 -15.03
N ARG A 45 0.40 -12.56 -13.84
CA ARG A 45 -0.12 -13.90 -13.52
C ARG A 45 -1.23 -13.79 -12.49
N MET A 46 -2.05 -14.83 -12.43
CA MET A 46 -3.08 -15.00 -11.41
C MET A 46 -2.87 -16.35 -10.73
N GLN A 47 -3.18 -16.41 -9.44
CA GLN A 47 -3.36 -17.64 -8.69
C GLN A 47 -4.74 -17.66 -8.08
N VAL A 48 -5.31 -18.86 -8.02
CA VAL A 48 -6.62 -19.12 -7.46
C VAL A 48 -6.51 -20.32 -6.53
N ARG A 49 -7.16 -20.24 -5.37
CA ARG A 49 -7.31 -21.35 -4.43
C ARG A 49 -8.61 -21.20 -3.66
N THR A 50 -9.07 -22.24 -3.00
CA THR A 50 -10.19 -22.09 -2.05
C THR A 50 -9.74 -21.27 -0.84
N THR A 51 -10.67 -20.66 -0.11
CA THR A 51 -10.38 -19.99 1.17
C THR A 51 -9.76 -20.93 2.22
N SER A 52 -9.99 -22.25 2.07
CA SER A 52 -9.34 -23.32 2.85
C SER A 52 -7.95 -23.73 2.34
N GLY A 53 -7.46 -23.13 1.25
CA GLY A 53 -6.12 -23.34 0.72
C GLY A 53 -5.98 -24.48 -0.31
N HIS A 54 -7.08 -25.11 -0.71
CA HIS A 54 -7.06 -26.19 -1.71
C HIS A 54 -6.92 -25.64 -3.12
N SER A 55 -6.28 -26.42 -3.99
CA SER A 55 -6.18 -26.11 -5.41
C SER A 55 -7.55 -26.20 -6.10
N VAL A 56 -7.73 -25.45 -7.18
CA VAL A 56 -8.92 -25.56 -8.03
C VAL A 56 -9.12 -27.00 -8.52
N SER A 57 -8.06 -27.68 -8.96
CA SER A 57 -8.14 -29.06 -9.46
C SER A 57 -8.62 -30.08 -8.42
N SER A 58 -8.41 -29.82 -7.12
CA SER A 58 -8.84 -30.73 -6.06
C SER A 58 -10.32 -30.60 -5.69
N THR A 59 -11.02 -29.54 -6.12
CA THR A 59 -12.44 -29.37 -5.80
C THR A 59 -13.35 -30.12 -6.78
N GLY A 60 -12.86 -30.39 -8.00
CA GLY A 60 -13.67 -30.96 -9.09
C GLY A 60 -14.65 -29.96 -9.72
N ASN A 61 -14.61 -28.68 -9.34
CA ASN A 61 -15.47 -27.66 -9.94
C ASN A 61 -15.07 -27.38 -11.40
N VAL A 62 -16.09 -27.16 -12.24
CA VAL A 62 -15.92 -26.69 -13.61
C VAL A 62 -15.78 -25.16 -13.58
N ILE A 63 -14.65 -24.66 -14.05
CA ILE A 63 -14.32 -23.23 -13.99
C ILE A 63 -14.73 -22.54 -15.27
N THR A 64 -15.62 -21.57 -15.16
CA THR A 64 -16.15 -20.81 -16.29
C THR A 64 -15.09 -19.86 -16.87
N MET A 65 -14.31 -19.20 -16.01
CA MET A 65 -13.31 -18.22 -16.44
C MET A 65 -12.14 -18.13 -15.48
N THR A 66 -10.92 -18.03 -16.01
CA THR A 66 -9.71 -17.81 -15.21
C THR A 66 -8.63 -17.16 -16.08
N ASP A 67 -8.51 -15.83 -16.03
CA ASP A 67 -7.47 -15.10 -16.73
C ASP A 67 -7.13 -13.77 -16.06
N THR A 68 -5.98 -13.19 -16.41
CA THR A 68 -5.46 -11.97 -15.78
C THR A 68 -6.14 -10.67 -16.21
N ARG A 69 -7.07 -10.72 -17.16
CA ARG A 69 -7.82 -9.54 -17.64
C ARG A 69 -9.22 -9.49 -17.05
N ASN A 70 -9.87 -10.65 -16.90
CA ASN A 70 -11.26 -10.72 -16.42
C ASN A 70 -11.38 -11.22 -14.98
N GLY A 71 -10.34 -11.89 -14.44
CA GLY A 71 -10.35 -12.48 -13.10
C GLY A 71 -10.77 -13.95 -13.13
N PHE A 72 -11.52 -14.38 -12.13
CA PHE A 72 -11.97 -15.76 -11.97
C PHE A 72 -13.49 -15.83 -11.79
N VAL A 73 -14.12 -16.84 -12.37
CA VAL A 73 -15.54 -17.12 -12.21
C VAL A 73 -15.78 -18.63 -12.19
N CYS A 74 -16.49 -19.09 -11.17
CA CYS A 74 -17.11 -20.40 -11.10
C CYS A 74 -18.63 -20.21 -11.04
N LYS A 75 -19.39 -20.79 -11.96
CA LYS A 75 -20.86 -20.73 -11.92
C LYS A 75 -21.46 -22.01 -11.39
N ASN A 76 -22.45 -21.88 -10.51
CA ASN A 76 -23.22 -23.03 -10.00
C ASN A 76 -23.97 -23.75 -11.15
N SER A 77 -24.40 -23.02 -12.20
CA SER A 77 -25.06 -23.58 -13.38
C SER A 77 -24.18 -24.51 -14.21
N ASP A 78 -22.87 -24.38 -14.10
CA ASP A 78 -21.90 -25.16 -14.89
C ASP A 78 -21.48 -26.44 -14.14
N GLN A 79 -21.90 -26.59 -12.88
CA GLN A 79 -21.59 -27.74 -12.04
C GLN A 79 -22.58 -28.89 -12.25
N GLN A 80 -22.20 -30.09 -11.78
CA GLN A 80 -23.12 -31.22 -11.78
C GLN A 80 -24.34 -30.96 -10.89
N PRO A 81 -25.52 -31.55 -11.19
CA PRO A 81 -26.71 -31.37 -10.37
C PRO A 81 -26.46 -31.71 -8.89
N GLY A 82 -26.78 -30.77 -7.99
CA GLY A 82 -26.57 -30.91 -6.56
C GLY A 82 -25.15 -30.57 -6.06
N SER A 83 -24.29 -30.06 -6.94
CA SER A 83 -22.97 -29.50 -6.61
C SER A 83 -22.97 -27.99 -6.79
N GLU A 84 -22.21 -27.30 -5.94
CA GLU A 84 -22.00 -25.85 -5.99
C GLU A 84 -20.51 -25.56 -6.11
N CYS A 85 -20.19 -24.34 -6.52
CA CYS A 85 -18.82 -23.85 -6.50
C CYS A 85 -18.26 -23.86 -5.08
N ALA A 86 -16.97 -24.21 -4.95
CA ALA A 86 -16.24 -23.90 -3.73
C ALA A 86 -16.07 -22.37 -3.59
N ASN A 87 -15.77 -21.92 -2.38
CA ASN A 87 -15.45 -20.54 -2.09
C ASN A 87 -13.96 -20.28 -2.39
N TYR A 88 -13.66 -19.45 -3.38
CA TYR A 88 -12.32 -19.16 -3.88
C TYR A 88 -11.79 -17.80 -3.42
N GLU A 89 -10.49 -17.64 -3.59
CA GLU A 89 -9.80 -16.37 -3.48
C GLU A 89 -8.71 -16.31 -4.55
N VAL A 90 -8.45 -15.09 -5.04
CA VAL A 90 -7.47 -14.82 -6.09
C VAL A 90 -6.36 -13.91 -5.60
N ARG A 91 -5.18 -14.06 -6.20
CA ARG A 91 -4.12 -13.06 -6.09
C ARG A 91 -3.40 -12.90 -7.41
N PHE A 92 -2.75 -11.75 -7.56
CA PHE A 92 -2.16 -11.31 -8.81
C PHE A 92 -0.66 -11.08 -8.65
N LEU A 93 0.12 -11.52 -9.63
CA LEU A 93 1.52 -11.17 -9.74
C LEU A 93 1.61 -9.86 -10.49
N CYS A 94 2.15 -8.84 -9.83
CA CYS A 94 2.24 -7.51 -10.39
C CYS A 94 3.64 -7.22 -10.95
N PRO A 95 3.71 -6.34 -11.96
CA PRO A 95 4.98 -5.95 -12.56
C PRO A 95 5.81 -5.12 -11.57
N GLN A 96 7.10 -5.01 -11.86
CA GLN A 96 8.07 -4.38 -10.97
C GLN A 96 7.69 -2.95 -10.60
N GLU A 97 7.12 -2.19 -11.54
CA GLU A 97 6.75 -0.79 -11.38
C GLU A 97 5.62 -0.61 -10.37
N PHE A 98 4.75 -1.61 -10.22
CA PHE A 98 3.72 -1.62 -9.17
C PHE A 98 4.31 -1.96 -7.81
N CYS A 99 5.20 -2.95 -7.77
CA CYS A 99 5.81 -3.44 -6.54
C CYS A 99 6.85 -2.46 -5.96
N HIS A 100 7.49 -1.72 -6.85
CA HIS A 100 8.55 -0.78 -6.56
C HIS A 100 8.32 0.49 -7.39
N PRO A 101 7.29 1.28 -7.05
CA PRO A 101 7.01 2.51 -7.76
C PRO A 101 8.24 3.42 -7.71
N LYS A 102 8.51 4.10 -8.82
CA LYS A 102 9.55 5.11 -8.85
C LYS A 102 9.22 6.19 -7.82
N VAL A 103 10.17 6.50 -6.96
CA VAL A 103 9.98 7.48 -5.89
C VAL A 103 10.42 8.87 -6.37
N CYS A 104 9.52 9.83 -6.26
CA CYS A 104 9.77 11.24 -6.46
C CYS A 104 9.66 11.96 -5.11
N TRP A 105 10.74 12.63 -4.72
CA TRP A 105 10.79 13.37 -3.47
C TRP A 105 10.18 14.75 -3.65
N THR A 106 9.29 15.09 -2.73
CA THR A 106 8.80 16.45 -2.54
C THR A 106 9.94 17.38 -2.11
N ARG A 107 9.69 18.70 -2.16
CA ARG A 107 10.56 19.67 -1.49
C ARG A 107 10.55 19.45 0.04
N TRP A 108 11.46 20.12 0.74
CA TRP A 108 11.41 20.16 2.19
C TRP A 108 10.26 21.05 2.69
N PHE A 109 9.63 20.62 3.77
CA PHE A 109 8.61 21.34 4.54
C PHE A 109 9.07 21.49 5.99
N ASP A 110 8.75 22.64 6.56
CA ASP A 110 9.16 23.13 7.88
C ASP A 110 8.07 24.11 8.29
N GLN A 111 7.02 23.57 8.88
CA GLN A 111 5.81 24.31 9.25
C GLN A 111 5.92 24.84 10.67
N ASP A 112 6.52 24.06 11.57
CA ASP A 112 6.65 24.41 12.97
C ASP A 112 8.09 24.77 13.32
N SER A 113 8.26 25.35 14.50
CA SER A 113 9.56 25.52 15.10
C SER A 113 9.48 25.03 16.54
N PRO A 114 10.60 24.62 17.18
CA PRO A 114 10.60 23.89 18.45
C PRO A 114 10.14 24.70 19.69
N SER A 115 9.45 25.82 19.48
CA SER A 115 8.83 26.67 20.47
C SER A 115 7.63 25.99 21.14
N GLY A 116 7.33 26.35 22.40
CA GLY A 116 6.24 25.71 23.14
C GLY A 116 6.53 24.25 23.52
N ILE A 117 5.72 23.32 23.01
CA ILE A 117 5.68 21.91 23.48
C ILE A 117 6.58 20.95 22.68
N GLY A 118 7.21 21.40 21.59
CA GLY A 118 8.04 20.56 20.73
C GLY A 118 8.08 21.10 19.31
N ASP A 119 8.35 20.20 18.35
CA ASP A 119 8.46 20.48 16.93
C ASP A 119 7.57 19.46 16.17
N PHE A 120 6.57 19.97 15.44
CA PHE A 120 5.48 19.18 14.89
C PHE A 120 5.32 19.40 13.38
N GLU A 121 5.64 18.38 12.60
CA GLU A 121 5.52 18.37 11.14
C GLU A 121 4.47 17.31 10.75
N LEU A 122 3.21 17.56 11.13
CA LEU A 122 2.11 16.64 10.90
C LEU A 122 1.68 16.66 9.43
N LEU A 123 1.46 15.48 8.86
CA LEU A 123 1.13 15.36 7.43
C LEU A 123 -0.19 16.05 7.07
N CYS A 124 -1.18 16.01 7.97
CA CYS A 124 -2.47 16.66 7.75
C CYS A 124 -2.32 18.18 7.60
N ASP A 125 -1.54 18.80 8.48
CA ASP A 125 -1.34 20.24 8.51
C ASP A 125 -0.49 20.68 7.30
N LEU A 126 0.55 19.91 6.99
CA LEU A 126 1.39 20.13 5.82
C LEU A 126 0.62 20.06 4.50
N ARG A 127 -0.33 19.13 4.37
CA ARG A 127 -1.20 19.05 3.18
C ARG A 127 -2.20 20.19 3.10
N ALA A 128 -2.74 20.64 4.24
CA ALA A 128 -3.67 21.76 4.27
C ALA A 128 -2.99 23.07 3.82
N GLU A 129 -1.74 23.30 4.22
CA GLU A 129 -0.96 24.46 3.81
C GLU A 129 -0.37 24.34 2.40
N ASN A 130 -0.18 23.11 1.90
CA ASN A 130 0.46 22.85 0.62
C ASN A 130 -0.39 21.92 -0.28
N PRO A 131 -1.58 22.37 -0.74
CA PRO A 131 -2.48 21.53 -1.52
C PRO A 131 -1.83 20.94 -2.77
N GLY A 132 -1.96 19.63 -2.95
CA GLY A 132 -1.45 18.90 -4.12
C GLY A 132 0.08 18.71 -4.15
N GLN A 133 0.84 19.21 -3.16
CA GLN A 133 2.30 19.06 -3.15
C GLN A 133 2.77 17.74 -2.53
N ILE A 134 1.92 17.08 -1.75
CA ILE A 134 2.21 15.79 -1.12
C ILE A 134 1.11 14.82 -1.55
N CYS A 135 1.50 13.70 -2.15
CA CYS A 135 0.58 12.63 -2.59
C CYS A 135 -0.29 12.11 -1.44
N GLU A 136 -1.45 11.52 -1.76
CA GLU A 136 -2.41 11.00 -0.78
C GLU A 136 -1.86 9.87 0.11
N SER A 137 -0.93 9.08 -0.40
CA SER A 137 -0.28 7.98 0.33
C SER A 137 1.24 8.02 0.11
N PRO A 138 1.99 8.79 0.92
CA PRO A 138 3.44 8.81 0.86
C PRO A 138 4.03 7.44 1.22
N LEU A 139 5.06 7.06 0.49
CA LEU A 139 5.77 5.79 0.71
C LEU A 139 6.86 5.95 1.78
N TYR A 140 7.46 7.14 1.84
CA TYR A 140 8.60 7.43 2.70
C TYR A 140 8.50 8.83 3.30
N ILE A 141 9.13 8.99 4.46
CA ILE A 141 9.42 10.28 5.07
C ILE A 141 10.90 10.34 5.38
N GLU A 142 11.52 11.46 5.03
CA GLU A 142 12.85 11.83 5.50
C GLU A 142 12.72 13.01 6.44
N VAL A 143 13.44 12.94 7.56
CA VAL A 143 13.45 13.98 8.58
C VAL A 143 14.89 14.37 8.87
N VAL A 144 15.18 15.66 8.77
CA VAL A 144 16.51 16.19 9.05
C VAL A 144 16.41 17.44 9.91
N THR A 145 17.45 17.76 10.65
CA THR A 145 17.53 19.05 11.33
C THR A 145 17.61 20.18 10.30
N LYS A 146 16.93 21.31 10.56
CA LYS A 146 16.92 22.47 9.66
C LYS A 146 18.32 23.05 9.43
N HIS A 147 19.14 23.10 10.47
CA HIS A 147 20.40 23.83 10.48
C HIS A 147 21.53 23.18 9.66
N ASN A 148 21.67 21.85 9.69
CA ASN A 148 22.78 21.14 9.04
C ASN A 148 22.36 19.88 8.27
N HIS A 149 21.05 19.63 8.14
CA HIS A 149 20.48 18.44 7.49
C HIS A 149 20.99 17.11 8.09
N MET A 150 21.34 17.10 9.38
CA MET A 150 21.62 15.86 10.09
C MET A 150 20.34 15.02 10.12
N PRO A 151 20.36 13.76 9.65
CA PRO A 151 19.19 12.89 9.75
C PRO A 151 18.78 12.72 11.21
N ALA A 152 17.46 12.74 11.45
CA ALA A 152 16.89 12.71 12.78
C ALA A 152 17.35 11.50 13.61
N ASP A 153 17.57 10.34 12.98
CA ASP A 153 18.08 9.13 13.64
C ASP A 153 19.46 9.30 14.29
N PHE A 154 20.27 10.26 13.82
CA PHE A 154 21.60 10.52 14.35
C PHE A 154 21.63 11.59 15.46
N THR A 155 20.50 12.25 15.75
CA THR A 155 20.46 13.33 16.75
C THR A 155 20.40 12.81 18.19
N GLY A 156 20.01 11.55 18.38
CA GLY A 156 19.80 10.93 19.69
C GLY A 156 18.52 11.41 20.42
N GLN A 157 17.63 12.13 19.74
CA GLN A 157 16.33 12.55 20.25
C GLN A 157 15.28 11.43 20.13
N SER A 158 14.26 11.46 20.99
CA SER A 158 13.16 10.49 20.96
C SER A 158 11.97 11.08 20.22
N PHE A 159 11.44 10.37 19.24
CA PHE A 159 10.33 10.87 18.40
C PHE A 159 9.03 10.17 18.77
N HIS A 160 7.98 10.96 18.99
CA HIS A 160 6.66 10.43 19.31
C HIS A 160 5.98 9.87 18.06
N ILE A 161 6.15 10.55 16.93
CA ILE A 161 5.69 10.12 15.61
C ILE A 161 6.86 10.28 14.64
N TYR A 162 7.11 9.24 13.85
CA TYR A 162 8.04 9.24 12.72
C TYR A 162 7.43 8.30 11.68
N SER A 163 6.53 8.82 10.86
CA SER A 163 5.64 8.01 10.03
C SER A 163 5.32 8.72 8.70
N PRO A 164 5.43 8.04 7.55
CA PRO A 164 5.09 8.63 6.26
C PRO A 164 3.59 8.96 6.12
N THR A 165 2.72 8.34 6.92
CA THR A 165 1.26 8.55 6.86
C THR A 165 0.71 9.46 7.94
N GLU A 166 1.51 9.79 8.97
CA GLU A 166 1.10 10.69 10.06
C GLU A 166 1.96 11.95 10.14
N GLY A 167 3.24 11.86 9.74
CA GLY A 167 4.21 12.94 9.79
C GLY A 167 5.29 12.72 10.85
N PHE A 168 5.75 13.81 11.45
CA PHE A 168 6.82 13.78 12.43
C PHE A 168 6.47 14.63 13.66
N VAL A 169 6.72 14.09 14.84
CA VAL A 169 6.48 14.78 16.11
C VAL A 169 7.64 14.53 17.06
N CYS A 170 8.35 15.61 17.40
CA CYS A 170 9.23 15.67 18.55
C CYS A 170 8.54 16.44 19.67
N ARG A 171 8.38 15.85 20.85
CA ARG A 171 7.85 16.57 22.04
C ARG A 171 8.99 16.92 22.98
N ASN A 172 9.04 18.17 23.43
CA ASN A 172 10.05 18.66 24.38
C ASN A 172 10.10 17.79 25.64
N ARG A 173 8.94 17.34 26.15
CA ARG A 173 8.83 16.50 27.37
C ARG A 173 9.49 15.13 27.25
N ASP A 174 9.65 14.60 26.04
CA ASP A 174 10.23 13.27 25.79
C ASP A 174 11.76 13.33 25.66
N GLN A 175 12.36 14.54 25.62
CA GLN A 175 13.79 14.72 25.39
C GLN A 175 14.58 14.81 26.69
N LYS A 176 15.80 14.25 26.70
CA LYS A 176 16.72 14.31 27.85
C LYS A 176 17.05 15.75 28.28
N ASN A 177 17.24 16.64 27.32
CA ASN A 177 17.51 18.07 27.53
C ASN A 177 16.22 18.94 27.52
N ARG A 178 15.04 18.30 27.52
CA ARG A 178 13.72 18.93 27.44
C ARG A 178 13.52 19.86 26.24
N ARG A 179 14.26 19.64 25.14
CA ARG A 179 14.21 20.53 23.97
C ARG A 179 14.42 19.76 22.68
N CYS A 180 13.46 19.83 21.79
CA CYS A 180 13.56 19.38 20.41
C CYS A 180 14.52 20.27 19.61
N TYR A 181 15.26 19.67 18.67
CA TYR A 181 15.83 20.42 17.58
C TYR A 181 14.71 20.89 16.63
N ASN A 182 15.02 21.87 15.78
CA ASN A 182 14.15 22.24 14.67
C ASN A 182 14.41 21.26 13.52
N TYR A 183 13.38 20.54 13.13
CA TYR A 183 13.36 19.57 12.06
C TYR A 183 12.58 20.08 10.86
N LYS A 184 12.87 19.49 9.72
CA LYS A 184 12.10 19.64 8.49
C LYS A 184 11.93 18.27 7.84
N VAL A 185 10.83 18.09 7.15
CA VAL A 185 10.45 16.81 6.55
C VAL A 185 10.35 16.92 5.03
N ARG A 186 10.56 15.81 4.34
CA ARG A 186 10.10 15.64 2.96
C ARG A 186 9.54 14.24 2.78
N TYR A 187 8.61 14.12 1.86
CA TYR A 187 7.91 12.87 1.56
C TYR A 187 8.33 12.30 0.22
N GLY A 188 8.50 10.99 0.18
CA GLY A 188 8.71 10.21 -1.03
C GLY A 188 7.36 9.70 -1.54
N CYS A 189 6.97 10.18 -2.72
CA CYS A 189 5.73 9.81 -3.38
C CYS A 189 6.00 8.94 -4.61
N PRO A 190 5.04 8.14 -5.10
CA PRO A 190 5.09 7.61 -6.45
C PRO A 190 5.27 8.77 -7.47
N CYS A 191 6.06 8.59 -8.53
CA CYS A 191 6.31 9.66 -9.50
C CYS A 191 5.12 10.01 -10.42
N ASP A 192 4.12 9.13 -10.53
CA ASP A 192 3.01 9.24 -11.48
C ASP A 192 1.71 9.76 -10.83
N VAL A 193 1.81 10.56 -9.76
CA VAL A 193 0.68 11.35 -9.23
C VAL A 193 0.53 12.69 -9.95
#